data_AF-A0A832EX88-F1
#
_entry.id   AF-A0A832EX88-F1
#
_cell.length_a   1.000
_cell.length_b   1.000
_cell.length_c   1.000
_cell.angle_alpha   90.00
_cell.angle_beta   90.00
_cell.angle_gamma   90.00
#
_symmetry.space_group_name_H-M   'P 1'
#
loop_
_entity.id
_entity.type
_entity.pdbx_description
1 polymer ?
#
loop_
_entity_poly.entity_id
_entity_poly.type
_entity_poly.pdbx_seq_one_letter_code
_entity_poly.pdbx_strand_id
1 'polypeptide(L)' 'MATSNDKEQPKLELEYPCNWTYKLVAGEKEALQKAIHDVIIEREHTLTHSNTSKTGKYVSMNLDLVVQNEIGRA' A
#
# COMPACT_ATOMS: atom_id res chain seq x y z
N MET A 1 17.55 -3.93 39.50
CA MET A 1 16.14 -4.08 39.11
C MET A 1 15.96 -3.41 37.74
N ALA A 2 15.36 -4.15 36.80
CA ALA A 2 14.82 -3.78 35.48
C ALA A 2 15.63 -2.85 34.54
N THR A 3 16.16 -3.46 33.47
CA THR A 3 16.60 -2.85 32.22
C THR A 3 15.41 -2.32 31.41
N SER A 4 15.41 -1.04 31.03
CA SER A 4 14.51 -0.52 29.98
C SER A 4 15.35 0.04 28.85
N ASN A 5 15.62 -0.81 27.86
CA ASN A 5 16.21 -0.45 26.59
C ASN A 5 15.07 0.07 25.68
N ASP A 6 14.68 1.33 25.87
CA ASP A 6 13.74 2.01 24.98
C ASP A 6 14.50 2.39 23.70
N LYS A 7 14.38 1.55 22.67
CA LYS A 7 14.86 1.92 21.33
C LYS A 7 13.93 3.00 20.82
N GLU A 8 14.33 4.26 20.97
CA GLU A 8 13.75 5.39 20.27
C GLU A 8 13.81 5.10 18.75
N GLN A 9 12.73 4.54 18.22
CA GLN A 9 12.56 4.42 16.78
C GLN A 9 12.47 5.86 16.27
N PRO A 10 13.30 6.30 15.31
CA PRO A 10 13.16 7.64 14.76
C PRO A 10 11.73 7.78 14.25
N LYS A 11 10.97 8.71 14.84
CA LYS A 11 9.66 9.10 14.32
C LYS A 11 9.91 9.54 12.89
N LEU A 12 9.47 8.71 11.95
CA LEU A 12 9.60 9.00 10.54
C LEU A 12 8.67 10.20 10.27
N GLU A 13 9.25 11.39 10.22
CA GLU A 13 8.55 12.62 9.88
C GLU A 13 8.20 12.57 8.39
N LEU A 14 7.02 12.01 8.09
CA LEU A 14 6.47 11.98 6.76
C LEU A 14 5.78 13.33 6.51
N GLU A 15 6.29 14.10 5.55
CA GLU A 15 5.60 15.29 5.06
C GLU A 15 4.40 14.86 4.21
N TYR A 16 3.19 15.21 4.67
CA TYR A 16 1.94 14.93 3.97
C TYR A 16 1.47 16.17 3.18
N PRO A 17 0.82 16.00 2.02
CA PRO A 17 0.46 14.73 1.38
C PRO A 17 1.66 14.03 0.73
N CYS A 18 1.77 12.70 0.92
CA CYS A 18 2.85 11.89 0.36
C CYS A 18 2.28 10.81 -0.56
N ASN A 19 2.89 10.63 -1.74
CA ASN A 19 2.52 9.57 -2.67
C ASN A 19 3.24 8.27 -2.29
N TRP A 20 2.46 7.24 -1.97
CA TRP A 20 2.96 5.92 -1.64
C TRP A 20 2.66 4.96 -2.78
N THR A 21 3.71 4.44 -3.40
CA THR A 21 3.59 3.40 -4.42
C THR A 21 3.75 2.03 -3.79
N TYR A 22 2.67 1.28 -3.68
CA TYR A 22 2.66 -0.10 -3.23
C TYR A 22 2.65 -1.05 -4.42
N LYS A 23 3.45 -2.12 -4.38
CA LYS A 23 3.38 -3.19 -5.37
C LYS A 23 2.50 -4.32 -4.85
N LEU A 24 1.36 -4.51 -5.50
CA LEU A 24 0.40 -5.57 -5.21
C LEU A 24 0.66 -6.75 -6.15
N VAL A 25 0.68 -7.95 -5.58
CA VAL A 25 0.81 -9.20 -6.34
C VAL A 25 -0.35 -10.10 -5.94
N ALA A 26 -1.20 -10.45 -6.89
CA ALA A 26 -2.36 -11.30 -6.65
C ALA A 26 -2.46 -12.40 -7.70
N GLY A 27 -3.17 -13.48 -7.36
CA GLY A 27 -3.42 -14.58 -8.29
C GLY A 27 -4.37 -14.19 -9.44
N GLU A 28 -5.25 -13.24 -9.20
CA GLU A 28 -6.27 -12.83 -10.15
C GLU A 28 -6.44 -11.30 -10.12
N LYS A 29 -6.47 -10.69 -11.30
CA LYS A 29 -6.65 -9.24 -11.47
C LYS A 29 -8.01 -8.78 -10.97
N GLU A 30 -9.05 -9.55 -11.24
CA GLU A 30 -10.42 -9.17 -10.90
C GLU A 30 -10.65 -9.16 -9.39
N ALA A 31 -10.22 -10.23 -8.69
CA ALA A 31 -10.22 -10.27 -7.23
C ALA A 31 -9.40 -9.12 -6.61
N LEU A 32 -8.22 -8.81 -7.16
CA LEU A 32 -7.39 -7.72 -6.67
C LEU A 32 -8.06 -6.35 -6.85
N GLN A 33 -8.57 -6.05 -8.05
CA GLN A 33 -9.28 -4.81 -8.31
C GLN A 33 -10.50 -4.66 -7.41
N LYS A 34 -11.24 -5.74 -7.17
CA LYS A 34 -12.38 -5.73 -6.27
C LYS A 34 -11.98 -5.44 -4.82
N ALA A 35 -10.93 -6.09 -4.33
CA ALA A 35 -10.40 -5.83 -2.98
C ALA A 35 -9.91 -4.39 -2.83
N ILE A 36 -9.20 -3.85 -3.83
CA ILE A 36 -8.74 -2.46 -3.83
C ILE A 36 -9.92 -1.50 -3.85
N HIS A 37 -10.92 -1.76 -4.68
CA HIS A 37 -12.13 -0.94 -4.76
C HIS A 37 -12.98 -1.02 -3.48
N ASP A 38 -12.90 -2.11 -2.73
CA ASP A 38 -13.59 -2.28 -1.43
C ASP A 38 -12.83 -1.58 -0.29
N VAL A 39 -11.51 -1.65 -0.30
CA VAL A 39 -10.64 -1.04 0.74
C VAL A 39 -10.45 0.46 0.50
N ILE A 40 -10.37 0.89 -0.76
CA ILE A 40 -10.00 2.24 -1.16
C ILE A 40 -11.20 2.92 -1.84
N ILE A 41 -12.24 3.18 -1.06
CA ILE A 41 -13.47 3.83 -1.55
C ILE A 41 -13.32 5.35 -1.64
N GLU A 42 -12.71 5.97 -0.62
CA GLU A 42 -12.70 7.43 -0.45
C GLU A 42 -11.31 8.08 -0.56
N ARG A 43 -10.28 7.32 -0.98
CA ARG A 43 -8.94 7.88 -1.18
C ARG A 43 -8.58 7.96 -2.65
N GLU A 44 -7.94 9.06 -3.02
CA GLU A 44 -7.32 9.20 -4.33
C GLU A 44 -6.20 8.16 -4.45
N HIS A 45 -6.43 7.20 -5.34
CA HIS A 45 -5.49 6.14 -5.63
C HIS A 45 -5.45 5.88 -7.13
N THR A 46 -4.25 5.61 -7.61
CA THR A 46 -3.98 5.26 -9.00
C THR A 46 -3.50 3.82 -9.04
N LEU A 47 -4.29 2.97 -9.68
CA LEU A 47 -3.90 1.59 -9.91
C LEU A 47 -3.34 1.43 -11.32
N THR A 48 -2.05 1.15 -11.41
CA THR A 48 -1.35 0.93 -12.67
C THR A 48 -1.01 -0.54 -12.84
N HIS A 49 -1.35 -1.11 -13.98
CA HIS A 49 -0.93 -2.47 -14.31
C HIS A 49 0.56 -2.51 -14.63
N SER A 50 1.35 -3.34 -13.92
CA SER A 50 2.79 -3.43 -14.19
C SER A 50 3.19 -4.67 -14.96
N ASN A 51 2.72 -5.84 -14.55
CA ASN A 51 3.11 -7.07 -15.22
C ASN A 51 2.08 -8.18 -14.97
N THR A 52 1.89 -9.05 -15.96
CA THR A 52 1.16 -10.30 -15.78
C THR A 52 2.08 -11.46 -16.05
N SER A 53 2.01 -12.50 -15.21
CA SER A 53 2.78 -13.72 -15.40
C SER A 53 2.45 -14.36 -16.75
N LYS A 54 3.42 -15.05 -17.37
CA LYS A 54 3.26 -15.73 -18.67
C LYS A 54 2.08 -16.72 -18.71
N THR A 55 1.71 -17.31 -17.58
CA THR A 55 0.56 -18.23 -17.43
C THR A 55 -0.74 -17.52 -17.05
N GLY A 56 -0.73 -16.22 -16.76
CA GLY A 56 -1.90 -15.50 -16.23
C GLY A 56 -2.23 -15.79 -14.77
N LYS A 57 -1.45 -16.65 -14.09
CA LYS A 57 -1.71 -17.07 -12.70
C LYS A 57 -1.40 -16.00 -11.64
N TYR A 58 -0.59 -15.00 -11.96
CA TYR A 58 -0.33 -13.88 -11.06
C TYR A 58 -0.24 -12.59 -11.83
N VAL A 59 -0.82 -11.54 -11.27
CA VAL A 59 -0.74 -10.16 -11.76
C VAL A 59 -0.04 -9.29 -10.73
N SER A 60 0.84 -8.44 -11.21
CA SER A 60 1.50 -7.38 -10.46
C SER A 60 0.92 -6.03 -10.87
N MET A 61 0.42 -5.29 -9.88
CA MET A 61 -0.13 -3.96 -10.06
C MET A 61 0.58 -3.01 -9.10
N ASN A 62 0.81 -1.80 -9.55
CA ASN A 62 1.31 -0.71 -8.73
C ASN A 62 0.12 0.13 -8.28
N LEU A 63 -0.05 0.27 -6.98
CA LEU A 63 -1.05 1.10 -6.35
C LEU A 63 -0.36 2.34 -5.78
N ASP A 64 -0.54 3.46 -6.45
CA ASP A 64 -0.11 4.77 -5.97
C ASP A 64 -1.25 5.37 -5.14
N LEU A 65 -0.98 5.70 -3.89
CA LEU A 65 -1.98 6.24 -2.97
C LEU A 65 -1.48 7.57 -2.40
N VAL A 66 -2.33 8.60 -2.45
CA VAL A 66 -2.03 9.89 -1.84
C VAL A 66 -2.39 9.80 -0.36
N VAL A 67 -1.39 9.62 0.50
CA VAL A 67 -1.59 9.63 1.95
C VAL A 67 -1.64 11.09 2.38
N GLN A 68 -2.79 11.55 2.82
CA GLN A 68 -2.96 12.93 3.31
C GLN A 68 -2.74 13.07 4.83
N ASN A 69 -2.65 11.95 5.58
CA ASN A 69 -2.39 11.96 7.03
C ASN A 69 -1.87 10.60 7.55
N GLU A 70 -1.20 10.57 8.71
CA GLU A 70 -0.63 9.36 9.33
C GLU A 70 -1.68 8.29 9.70
N ILE A 71 -2.95 8.70 9.79
CA ILE A 71 -4.11 7.90 10.23
C ILE A 71 -4.43 6.75 9.24
N GLY A 72 -3.80 6.73 8.07
CA GLY A 72 -4.02 5.68 7.06
C GLY A 72 -3.36 4.32 7.27
N ARG A 73 -2.72 4.08 8.42
CA ARG A 73 -1.95 2.87 8.78
C ARG A 73 -2.62 1.97 9.83
N ALA A 74 -3.95 1.82 9.78
CA ALA A 74 -4.68 0.90 10.65
C ALA A 74 -4.79 -0.50 10.04
#